data_AF-A0A2S4XXB2-F1
#
_entry.id   AF-A0A2S4XXB2-F1
#
_cell.length_a   1.000
_cell.length_b   1.000
_cell.length_c   1.000
_cell.angle_alpha   90.00
_cell.angle_beta   90.00
_cell.angle_gamma   90.00
#
_symmetry.space_group_name_H-M   'P 1'
#
loop_
_entity.id
_entity.type
_entity.pdbx_description
1 polymer ?
#
loop_
_entity_poly.entity_id
_entity_poly.type
_entity_poly.pdbx_seq_one_letter_code
_entity_poly.pdbx_strand_id
1 'polypeptide(L)'
;MSLGDDGAYGGEYRDQGPGQTRTRLPGGEGDVYGAGRRPRGGMSSRNLVTIVGVVVLLIAAIAFANRGGDGSGPDSPDAKSGAPAAQPTTPTGQRPVSGKNSTAPTIPSGFPKTEQGAQSAAANYAVALASDGMYRPDTRDAIIEAVYAPSAAADRKKELAKVYDDPKFLAGVGLDKDGSAPDGMTFVSRANPVGTKTEKFGGTSATVAVWNSSLFGLAGEGSENPVTESWYTTTMKLQWVGGDWKVTGVSQKKGPAPVGRDQAAATAEEMSKAVEGFGGFTYAR
;
A
#
# COMPACT_ATOMS: atom_id res chain seq x y z
N MET A 1 21.38 26.74 78.12
CA MET A 1 20.45 25.61 78.25
C MET A 1 21.16 24.37 77.75
N SER A 2 21.11 23.30 78.53
CA SER A 2 21.82 22.03 78.37
C SER A 2 20.96 21.01 77.62
N LEU A 3 21.60 19.85 77.31
CA LEU A 3 21.10 18.53 76.88
C LEU A 3 20.97 18.38 75.36
N GLY A 4 21.53 17.38 74.66
CA GLY A 4 22.32 16.16 74.94
C GLY A 4 22.65 15.57 73.54
N ASP A 5 23.79 14.92 73.31
CA ASP A 5 23.96 13.46 73.44
C ASP A 5 22.97 12.69 72.52
N ASP A 6 23.29 11.71 71.68
CA ASP A 6 24.49 10.92 71.39
C ASP A 6 24.12 9.84 70.35
N GLY A 7 25.14 9.37 69.63
CA GLY A 7 25.18 8.06 68.99
C GLY A 7 25.01 8.06 67.46
N ALA A 8 25.70 7.21 66.68
CA ALA A 8 26.78 6.27 66.92
C ALA A 8 26.95 5.50 65.60
N TYR A 9 28.21 5.37 65.15
CA TYR A 9 28.81 4.19 64.50
C TYR A 9 28.13 3.43 63.35
N GLY A 10 28.87 3.36 62.23
CA GLY A 10 29.08 2.16 61.39
C GLY A 10 27.97 1.82 60.38
N GLY A 11 28.23 1.38 59.15
CA GLY A 11 29.46 1.04 58.47
C GLY A 11 29.15 0.58 57.03
N GLU A 12 30.12 0.86 56.16
CA GLU A 12 30.48 0.30 54.85
C GLU A 12 29.78 -0.98 54.35
N TYR A 13 29.43 -0.97 53.05
CA TYR A 13 29.98 -1.88 52.01
C TYR A 13 30.04 -1.07 50.69
N ARG A 14 31.21 -0.64 50.18
CA ARG A 14 32.10 -1.30 49.17
C ARG A 14 31.33 -1.77 47.92
N ASP A 15 31.69 -1.38 46.69
CA ASP A 15 32.95 -1.79 46.04
C ASP A 15 33.36 -0.91 44.82
N GLN A 16 34.64 -1.02 44.46
CA GLN A 16 35.45 -0.22 43.55
C GLN A 16 35.55 -0.79 42.11
N GLY A 17 35.78 0.08 41.12
CA GLY A 17 36.78 -0.19 40.07
C GLY A 17 36.37 -0.81 38.72
N PRO A 18 37.23 -0.74 37.68
CA PRO A 18 36.87 -0.41 36.30
C PRO A 18 37.05 -1.55 35.27
N GLY A 19 36.50 -1.40 34.05
CA GLY A 19 36.74 -2.35 32.95
C GLY A 19 36.39 -1.83 31.55
N GLN A 20 37.34 -1.17 30.89
CA GLN A 20 37.32 -0.94 29.45
C GLN A 20 37.48 -2.28 28.70
N THR A 21 36.66 -2.53 27.68
CA THR A 21 36.95 -3.57 26.68
C THR A 21 36.87 -2.98 25.27
N ARG A 22 38.06 -2.69 24.73
CA ARG A 22 38.33 -2.56 23.29
C ARG A 22 38.40 -3.97 22.71
N THR A 23 37.69 -4.22 21.61
CA THR A 23 37.93 -5.42 20.79
C THR A 23 38.51 -5.00 19.43
N ARG A 24 39.69 -5.54 19.14
CA ARG A 24 40.52 -5.27 17.96
C ARG A 24 40.02 -6.02 16.72
N LEU A 25 40.26 -5.43 15.55
CA LEU A 25 40.37 -6.12 14.27
C LEU A 25 41.65 -6.96 14.21
N PRO A 26 41.63 -8.12 13.54
CA PRO A 26 42.80 -8.68 12.87
C PRO A 26 42.74 -8.46 11.35
N GLY A 27 43.89 -8.09 10.78
CA GLY A 27 44.17 -8.13 9.35
C GLY A 27 45.47 -8.87 9.07
N GLY A 28 45.62 -9.32 7.82
CA GLY A 28 46.83 -9.89 7.20
C GLY A 28 46.66 -11.38 6.82
N GLU A 29 47.20 -11.94 5.73
CA GLU A 29 47.77 -11.49 4.45
C GLU A 29 48.22 -12.78 3.69
N GLY A 30 48.20 -12.80 2.35
CA GLY A 30 48.89 -13.75 1.44
C GLY A 30 48.20 -15.11 1.17
N ASP A 31 48.29 -15.79 0.03
CA ASP A 31 48.88 -15.57 -1.31
C ASP A 31 48.43 -16.79 -2.19
N VAL A 32 47.98 -16.63 -3.46
CA VAL A 32 48.69 -16.94 -4.73
C VAL A 32 48.50 -18.36 -5.35
N TYR A 33 48.08 -18.36 -6.64
CA TYR A 33 47.97 -19.40 -7.71
C TYR A 33 46.75 -20.34 -7.83
N GLY A 34 46.10 -20.33 -9.03
CA GLY A 34 45.39 -21.52 -9.56
C GLY A 34 44.21 -21.40 -10.57
N ALA A 35 44.43 -20.85 -11.78
CA ALA A 35 43.82 -21.22 -13.08
C ALA A 35 42.28 -21.25 -13.34
N GLY A 36 41.78 -20.21 -14.03
CA GLY A 36 41.25 -20.25 -15.43
C GLY A 36 39.98 -21.04 -15.83
N ARG A 37 38.93 -20.32 -16.28
CA ARG A 37 38.10 -20.64 -17.49
C ARG A 37 37.18 -19.48 -17.93
N ARG A 38 37.56 -18.86 -19.06
CA ARG A 38 36.84 -18.14 -20.17
C ARG A 38 35.53 -17.35 -19.96
N PRO A 39 35.34 -16.24 -20.72
CA PRO A 39 34.21 -15.31 -20.58
C PRO A 39 32.95 -15.81 -21.29
N ARG A 40 31.78 -15.59 -20.69
CA ARG A 40 30.52 -15.56 -21.42
C ARG A 40 29.96 -14.14 -21.38
N GLY A 41 30.24 -13.41 -22.47
CA GLY A 41 29.38 -12.32 -22.89
C GLY A 41 28.02 -12.87 -23.31
N GLY A 42 26.98 -12.08 -23.10
CA GLY A 42 25.62 -12.42 -23.48
C GLY A 42 24.62 -11.64 -22.64
N MET A 43 24.45 -10.35 -22.97
CA MET A 43 23.24 -9.62 -22.61
C MET A 43 22.02 -10.45 -23.02
N SER A 44 21.19 -10.77 -22.04
CA SER A 44 19.80 -11.14 -22.26
C SER A 44 18.97 -10.40 -21.24
N SER A 45 18.65 -9.15 -21.57
CA SER A 45 17.51 -8.42 -21.04
C SER A 45 16.23 -9.20 -21.40
N ARG A 46 15.89 -10.19 -20.57
CA ARG A 46 14.60 -10.88 -20.57
C ARG A 46 14.07 -10.98 -19.15
N ASN A 47 14.13 -9.84 -18.44
CA ASN A 47 13.45 -9.62 -17.17
C ASN A 47 12.53 -8.42 -17.32
N LEU A 48 11.50 -8.59 -18.15
CA LEU A 48 10.33 -7.73 -18.15
C LEU A 48 9.23 -8.58 -18.76
N VAL A 49 8.21 -8.89 -17.98
CA VAL A 49 6.84 -9.32 -18.36
C VAL A 49 6.34 -10.32 -17.32
N THR A 50 5.85 -9.76 -16.21
CA THR A 50 4.64 -10.19 -15.46
C THR A 50 4.41 -9.18 -14.32
N ILE A 51 4.11 -7.91 -14.66
CA ILE A 51 3.54 -6.93 -13.71
C ILE A 51 2.13 -6.62 -14.19
N VAL A 52 1.28 -7.64 -14.16
CA VAL A 52 -0.09 -7.57 -14.66
C VAL A 52 -0.95 -8.44 -13.73
N GLY A 53 -1.94 -7.83 -13.06
CA GLY A 53 -2.92 -8.54 -12.23
C GLY A 53 -2.68 -8.58 -10.71
N VAL A 54 -1.61 -7.97 -10.19
CA VAL A 54 -1.24 -8.08 -8.75
C VAL A 54 -2.10 -7.20 -7.83
N VAL A 55 -2.83 -6.21 -8.34
CA VAL A 55 -3.60 -5.29 -7.48
C VAL A 55 -4.77 -6.00 -6.76
N VAL A 56 -5.57 -6.73 -7.53
CA VAL A 56 -6.79 -7.39 -7.04
C VAL A 56 -6.47 -8.69 -6.34
N LEU A 57 -5.58 -9.48 -6.94
CA LEU A 57 -5.15 -10.75 -6.37
C LEU A 57 -4.52 -10.54 -5.01
N LEU A 58 -3.80 -9.43 -4.78
CA LEU A 58 -3.24 -9.17 -3.46
C LEU A 58 -4.32 -8.74 -2.46
N ILE A 59 -5.25 -7.84 -2.82
CA ILE A 59 -6.35 -7.44 -1.90
C ILE A 59 -7.22 -8.66 -1.55
N ALA A 60 -7.67 -9.41 -2.56
CA ALA A 60 -8.43 -10.64 -2.37
C ALA A 60 -7.61 -11.69 -1.60
N ALA A 61 -6.36 -11.95 -1.96
CA ALA A 61 -5.52 -12.93 -1.27
C ALA A 61 -5.15 -12.52 0.16
N ILE A 62 -5.05 -11.22 0.50
CA ILE A 62 -4.86 -10.80 1.89
C ILE A 62 -6.16 -11.03 2.67
N ALA A 63 -7.32 -10.70 2.09
CA ALA A 63 -8.61 -11.02 2.72
C ALA A 63 -8.75 -12.52 3.00
N PHE A 64 -8.31 -13.39 2.06
CA PHE A 64 -8.26 -14.83 2.28
C PHE A 64 -7.19 -15.28 3.28
N ALA A 65 -6.00 -14.68 3.27
CA ALA A 65 -4.91 -15.05 4.18
C ALA A 65 -5.25 -14.71 5.65
N ASN A 66 -6.11 -13.73 5.89
CA ASN A 66 -6.62 -13.44 7.23
C ASN A 66 -7.67 -14.48 7.73
N ARG A 67 -8.03 -15.48 6.91
CA ARG A 67 -9.01 -16.53 7.22
C ARG A 67 -8.39 -17.86 7.65
N GLY A 68 -7.07 -18.02 7.58
CA GLY A 68 -6.35 -19.21 8.01
C GLY A 68 -4.90 -18.88 8.35
N GLY A 69 -4.49 -19.17 9.59
CA GLY A 69 -3.13 -18.93 10.06
C GLY A 69 -2.10 -19.82 9.38
N ASP A 70 -0.87 -19.29 9.40
CA ASP A 70 0.43 -19.80 8.94
C ASP A 70 0.84 -19.56 7.47
N GLY A 71 2.00 -18.92 7.34
CA GLY A 71 2.56 -18.47 6.07
C GLY A 71 3.84 -17.68 6.34
N SER A 72 4.95 -18.42 6.41
CA SER A 72 6.31 -17.92 6.64
C SER A 72 6.61 -16.68 5.78
N GLY A 73 6.90 -15.56 6.45
CA GLY A 73 7.35 -14.35 5.79
C GLY A 73 8.78 -14.52 5.25
N PRO A 74 9.10 -14.03 4.05
CA PRO A 74 10.49 -13.97 3.61
C PRO A 74 11.26 -12.91 4.40
N ASP A 75 12.50 -13.24 4.76
CA ASP A 75 13.45 -12.34 5.40
C ASP A 75 13.62 -11.05 4.58
N SER A 76 13.46 -9.91 5.25
CA SER A 76 13.74 -8.60 4.68
C SER A 76 15.25 -8.35 4.70
N PRO A 77 15.89 -7.99 3.57
CA PRO A 77 17.28 -7.54 3.59
C PRO A 77 17.37 -6.17 4.26
N ASP A 78 18.34 -6.02 5.17
CA ASP A 78 18.70 -4.78 5.84
C ASP A 78 18.92 -3.64 4.83
N ALA A 79 17.98 -2.69 4.79
CA ALA A 79 18.12 -1.48 3.99
C ALA A 79 19.00 -0.48 4.74
N LYS A 80 20.26 -0.37 4.31
CA LYS A 80 21.19 0.70 4.72
C LYS A 80 20.56 2.08 4.49
N SER A 81 20.75 2.94 5.48
CA SER A 81 20.23 4.31 5.62
C SER A 81 20.54 5.21 4.42
N GLY A 82 19.47 5.74 3.80
CA GLY A 82 19.54 6.78 2.76
C GLY A 82 18.18 7.13 2.14
N ALA A 83 17.05 6.64 2.66
CA ALA A 83 15.74 6.93 2.12
C ALA A 83 15.33 8.39 2.43
N PRO A 84 14.72 9.12 1.48
CA PRO A 84 14.16 10.44 1.74
C PRO A 84 13.19 10.40 2.94
N ALA A 85 13.37 11.32 3.89
CA ALA A 85 12.52 11.43 5.07
C ALA A 85 11.07 11.76 4.67
N ALA A 86 10.10 11.13 5.32
CA ALA A 86 8.68 11.45 5.17
C ALA A 86 8.46 12.94 5.46
N GLN A 87 7.89 13.67 4.49
CA GLN A 87 7.59 15.08 4.67
C GLN A 87 6.29 15.25 5.47
N PRO A 88 6.21 16.20 6.41
CA PRO A 88 5.00 16.50 7.16
C PRO A 88 3.81 16.77 6.25
N THR A 89 2.61 16.31 6.65
CA THR A 89 1.35 16.67 6.00
C THR A 89 0.90 18.05 6.44
N THR A 90 1.56 19.10 5.94
CA THR A 90 1.11 20.48 6.13
C THR A 90 -0.09 20.75 5.21
N PRO A 91 -1.15 21.46 5.67
CA PRO A 91 -2.19 21.95 4.77
C PRO A 91 -1.54 22.74 3.64
N THR A 92 -1.76 22.32 2.40
CA THR A 92 -1.06 22.86 1.23
C THR A 92 -1.49 24.29 0.88
N GLY A 93 -2.63 24.74 1.42
CA GLY A 93 -3.27 26.00 1.04
C GLY A 93 -3.78 26.02 -0.42
N GLN A 94 -3.69 24.90 -1.14
CA GLN A 94 -4.17 24.78 -2.51
C GLN A 94 -5.66 24.46 -2.52
N ARG A 95 -6.39 25.03 -3.48
CA ARG A 95 -7.80 24.69 -3.66
C ARG A 95 -7.92 23.23 -4.11
N PRO A 96 -8.88 22.46 -3.56
CA PRO A 96 -9.21 21.16 -4.10
C PRO A 96 -9.48 21.27 -5.60
N VAL A 97 -9.04 20.27 -6.35
CA VAL A 97 -9.32 20.22 -7.78
C VAL A 97 -10.84 20.19 -8.00
N SER A 98 -11.32 20.95 -8.99
CA SER A 98 -12.75 21.02 -9.33
C SER A 98 -13.12 20.12 -10.50
N GLY A 99 -12.13 19.57 -11.21
CA GLY A 99 -12.32 18.65 -12.33
C GLY A 99 -12.79 17.26 -11.89
N LYS A 100 -13.59 16.62 -12.76
CA LYS A 100 -14.05 15.24 -12.59
C LYS A 100 -13.86 14.49 -13.92
N ASN A 101 -13.19 13.34 -13.89
CA ASN A 101 -12.93 12.53 -15.09
C ASN A 101 -13.84 11.30 -15.25
N SER A 102 -14.70 11.01 -14.26
CA SER A 102 -15.74 9.96 -14.33
C SER A 102 -16.93 10.38 -13.46
N THR A 103 -18.14 9.93 -13.79
CA THR A 103 -19.37 10.24 -13.06
C THR A 103 -19.70 9.19 -11.99
N ALA A 104 -19.18 7.97 -12.11
CA ALA A 104 -19.38 6.89 -11.16
C ALA A 104 -18.19 5.89 -11.20
N PRO A 105 -17.27 5.90 -10.23
CA PRO A 105 -17.12 6.89 -9.15
C PRO A 105 -16.62 8.25 -9.69
N THR A 106 -16.94 9.33 -8.97
CA THR A 106 -16.34 10.64 -9.25
C THR A 106 -14.84 10.59 -8.94
N ILE A 107 -14.01 10.66 -9.98
CA ILE A 107 -12.55 10.70 -9.84
C ILE A 107 -12.08 12.15 -10.07
N PRO A 108 -11.45 12.79 -9.07
CA PRO A 108 -10.96 14.16 -9.22
C PRO A 108 -9.86 14.24 -10.27
N SER A 109 -9.75 15.41 -10.91
CA SER A 109 -8.81 15.64 -11.99
C SER A 109 -8.33 17.08 -12.10
N GLY A 110 -7.24 17.28 -12.82
CA GLY A 110 -6.58 18.59 -12.95
C GLY A 110 -5.68 18.91 -11.76
N PHE A 111 -5.05 17.88 -11.19
CA PHE A 111 -4.04 18.06 -10.14
C PHE A 111 -2.90 18.92 -10.68
N PRO A 112 -2.29 19.83 -9.91
CA PRO A 112 -1.23 20.70 -10.43
C PRO A 112 0.02 19.91 -10.83
N LYS A 113 0.80 20.43 -11.78
CA LYS A 113 2.09 19.86 -12.22
C LYS A 113 3.19 20.10 -11.19
N THR A 114 3.00 19.56 -10.00
CA THR A 114 3.90 19.67 -8.86
C THR A 114 4.03 18.30 -8.21
N GLU A 115 5.03 18.15 -7.34
CA GLU A 115 5.21 16.93 -6.56
C GLU A 115 3.99 16.64 -5.68
N GLN A 116 3.43 17.67 -5.04
CA GLN A 116 2.21 17.55 -4.24
C GLN A 116 1.01 17.14 -5.09
N GLY A 117 0.85 17.73 -6.29
CA GLY A 117 -0.20 17.33 -7.21
C GLY A 117 -0.08 15.87 -7.67
N ALA A 118 1.15 15.37 -7.86
CA ALA A 118 1.39 13.96 -8.14
C ALA A 118 0.99 13.05 -6.97
N GLN A 119 1.27 13.47 -5.72
CA GLN A 119 0.83 12.73 -4.53
C GLN A 119 -0.69 12.71 -4.38
N SER A 120 -1.35 13.85 -4.60
CA SER A 120 -2.81 13.97 -4.61
C SER A 120 -3.45 13.09 -5.67
N ALA A 121 -2.92 13.11 -6.90
CA ALA A 121 -3.36 12.22 -7.96
C ALA A 121 -3.23 10.76 -7.55
N ALA A 122 -2.05 10.34 -7.06
CA ALA A 122 -1.80 8.95 -6.64
C ALA A 122 -2.77 8.47 -5.54
N ALA A 123 -3.05 9.31 -4.53
CA ALA A 123 -3.97 8.96 -3.45
C ALA A 123 -5.40 8.71 -3.98
N ASN A 124 -5.93 9.58 -4.84
CA ASN A 124 -7.27 9.38 -5.41
C ASN A 124 -7.32 8.21 -6.39
N TYR A 125 -6.26 8.02 -7.19
CA TYR A 125 -6.19 6.89 -8.11
C TYR A 125 -6.09 5.56 -7.35
N ALA A 126 -5.48 5.53 -6.17
CA ALA A 126 -5.47 4.34 -5.32
C ALA A 126 -6.88 3.96 -4.85
N VAL A 127 -7.68 4.96 -4.45
CA VAL A 127 -9.10 4.76 -4.09
C VAL A 127 -9.89 4.24 -5.28
N ALA A 128 -9.77 4.87 -6.44
CA ALA A 128 -10.51 4.49 -7.64
C ALA A 128 -10.17 3.07 -8.11
N LEU A 129 -8.87 2.73 -8.18
CA LEU A 129 -8.38 1.43 -8.64
C LEU A 129 -8.63 0.28 -7.65
N ALA A 130 -8.99 0.58 -6.40
CA ALA A 130 -9.37 -0.40 -5.39
C ALA A 130 -10.89 -0.41 -5.12
N SER A 131 -11.68 0.37 -5.87
CA SER A 131 -13.13 0.46 -5.66
C SER A 131 -13.88 -0.77 -6.16
N ASP A 132 -15.10 -0.97 -5.66
CA ASP A 132 -16.06 -1.97 -6.15
C ASP A 132 -16.36 -1.78 -7.65
N GLY A 133 -16.26 -0.55 -8.15
CA GLY A 133 -16.42 -0.23 -9.56
C GLY A 133 -15.47 -0.98 -10.49
N MET A 134 -14.32 -1.45 -10.00
CA MET A 134 -13.42 -2.27 -10.79
C MET A 134 -13.96 -3.67 -11.11
N TYR A 135 -14.98 -4.15 -10.39
CA TYR A 135 -15.57 -5.48 -10.58
C TYR A 135 -16.69 -5.49 -11.61
N ARG A 136 -17.21 -4.32 -12.01
CA ARG A 136 -18.22 -4.19 -13.06
C ARG A 136 -17.57 -3.70 -14.36
N PRO A 137 -17.72 -4.37 -15.51
CA PRO A 137 -16.98 -4.06 -16.73
C PRO A 137 -17.04 -2.59 -17.18
N ASP A 138 -18.24 -2.01 -17.28
CA ASP A 138 -18.42 -0.64 -17.76
C ASP A 138 -17.81 0.39 -16.80
N THR A 139 -17.98 0.17 -15.49
CA THR A 139 -17.43 1.06 -14.46
C THR A 139 -15.90 0.95 -14.41
N ARG A 140 -15.36 -0.27 -14.51
CA ARG A 140 -13.93 -0.55 -14.57
C ARG A 140 -13.29 0.18 -15.75
N ASP A 141 -13.89 0.10 -16.91
CA ASP A 141 -13.38 0.73 -18.12
C ASP A 141 -13.34 2.26 -17.99
N ALA A 142 -14.39 2.87 -17.43
CA ALA A 142 -14.43 4.30 -17.15
C ALA A 142 -13.36 4.72 -16.13
N ILE A 143 -13.14 3.93 -15.07
CA ILE A 143 -12.07 4.17 -14.09
C ILE A 143 -10.71 4.13 -14.80
N ILE A 144 -10.45 3.11 -15.62
CA ILE A 144 -9.18 2.94 -16.32
C ILE A 144 -8.90 4.13 -17.24
N GLU A 145 -9.88 4.57 -18.02
CA GLU A 145 -9.75 5.75 -18.90
C GLU A 145 -9.51 7.04 -18.11
N ALA A 146 -10.17 7.18 -16.95
CA ALA A 146 -10.03 8.36 -16.12
C ALA A 146 -8.64 8.48 -15.47
N VAL A 147 -7.99 7.36 -15.11
CA VAL A 147 -6.73 7.39 -14.33
C VAL A 147 -5.48 7.07 -15.15
N TYR A 148 -5.55 6.20 -16.15
CA TYR A 148 -4.38 5.81 -16.94
C TYR A 148 -4.09 6.81 -18.06
N ALA A 149 -2.81 6.91 -18.42
CA ALA A 149 -2.40 7.66 -19.60
C ALA A 149 -3.00 7.00 -20.85
N PRO A 150 -3.35 7.77 -21.90
CA PRO A 150 -3.89 7.20 -23.14
C PRO A 150 -3.01 6.11 -23.75
N SER A 151 -1.69 6.24 -23.60
CA SER A 151 -0.70 5.25 -24.05
C SER A 151 -0.73 3.92 -23.29
N ALA A 152 -1.33 3.87 -22.09
CA ALA A 152 -1.40 2.68 -21.24
C ALA A 152 -2.83 2.14 -21.09
N ALA A 153 -3.86 2.98 -21.24
CA ALA A 153 -5.24 2.63 -20.92
C ALA A 153 -5.75 1.41 -21.70
N ALA A 154 -5.50 1.35 -23.02
CA ALA A 154 -6.00 0.27 -23.89
C ALA A 154 -5.47 -1.11 -23.48
N ASP A 155 -4.18 -1.20 -23.16
CA ASP A 155 -3.58 -2.46 -22.72
C ASP A 155 -4.06 -2.82 -21.31
N ARG A 156 -4.18 -1.84 -20.41
CA ARG A 156 -4.68 -2.08 -19.05
C ARG A 156 -6.13 -2.53 -19.00
N LYS A 157 -7.00 -2.03 -19.88
CA LYS A 157 -8.37 -2.56 -20.03
C LYS A 157 -8.36 -4.06 -20.33
N LYS A 158 -7.61 -4.47 -21.36
CA LYS A 158 -7.53 -5.88 -21.77
C LYS A 158 -6.95 -6.76 -20.67
N GLU A 159 -5.91 -6.28 -19.99
CA GLU A 159 -5.26 -7.00 -18.91
C GLU A 159 -6.15 -7.17 -17.68
N LEU A 160 -6.83 -6.10 -17.26
CA LEU A 160 -7.69 -6.12 -16.09
C LEU A 160 -9.00 -6.86 -16.35
N ALA A 161 -9.56 -6.79 -17.57
CA ALA A 161 -10.71 -7.59 -17.97
C ALA A 161 -10.47 -9.09 -17.79
N LYS A 162 -9.28 -9.61 -18.16
CA LYS A 162 -8.93 -11.03 -17.95
C LYS A 162 -8.99 -11.47 -16.49
N VAL A 163 -8.75 -10.56 -15.55
CA VAL A 163 -8.76 -10.86 -14.12
C VAL A 163 -10.17 -10.69 -13.56
N TYR A 164 -10.78 -9.54 -13.81
CA TYR A 164 -12.06 -9.17 -13.20
C TYR A 164 -13.27 -9.84 -13.86
N ASP A 165 -13.14 -10.34 -15.09
CA ASP A 165 -14.20 -11.09 -15.77
C ASP A 165 -14.04 -12.61 -15.58
N ASP A 166 -13.02 -13.07 -14.84
CA ASP A 166 -12.86 -14.49 -14.51
C ASP A 166 -13.93 -14.92 -13.49
N PRO A 167 -14.87 -15.82 -13.86
CA PRO A 167 -15.93 -16.25 -12.96
C PRO A 167 -15.39 -16.94 -11.70
N LYS A 168 -14.23 -17.58 -11.77
CA LYS A 168 -13.61 -18.21 -10.58
C LYS A 168 -13.11 -17.16 -9.60
N PHE A 169 -12.53 -16.09 -10.12
CA PHE A 169 -12.09 -14.97 -9.31
C PHE A 169 -13.28 -14.28 -8.63
N LEU A 170 -14.33 -13.96 -9.40
CA LEU A 170 -15.56 -13.33 -8.89
C LEU A 170 -16.24 -14.20 -7.83
N ALA A 171 -16.45 -15.49 -8.11
CA ALA A 171 -17.03 -16.42 -7.15
C ALA A 171 -16.19 -16.55 -5.88
N GLY A 172 -14.85 -16.52 -6.01
CA GLY A 172 -13.95 -16.51 -4.86
C GLY A 172 -14.24 -15.35 -3.92
N VAL A 173 -14.37 -14.14 -4.46
CA VAL A 173 -14.68 -12.94 -3.65
C VAL A 173 -16.17 -12.83 -3.28
N GLY A 174 -17.00 -13.81 -3.66
CA GLY A 174 -18.41 -13.91 -3.32
C GLY A 174 -19.34 -13.11 -4.23
N LEU A 175 -18.89 -12.73 -5.42
CA LEU A 175 -19.67 -11.98 -6.40
C LEU A 175 -20.29 -12.90 -7.45
N ASP A 176 -21.37 -12.42 -8.04
CA ASP A 176 -21.97 -13.01 -9.22
C ASP A 176 -21.06 -12.84 -10.44
N LYS A 177 -21.39 -13.60 -11.50
CA LYS A 177 -20.63 -13.66 -12.76
C LYS A 177 -20.51 -12.33 -13.51
N ASP A 178 -21.34 -11.34 -13.18
CA ASP A 178 -21.32 -9.98 -13.73
C ASP A 178 -20.67 -8.96 -12.78
N GLY A 179 -20.15 -9.43 -11.64
CA GLY A 179 -19.51 -8.63 -10.62
C GLY A 179 -20.47 -7.96 -9.63
N SER A 180 -21.77 -8.29 -9.64
CA SER A 180 -22.70 -7.84 -8.60
C SER A 180 -22.55 -8.62 -7.30
N ALA A 181 -22.96 -7.99 -6.20
CA ALA A 181 -23.14 -8.69 -4.93
C ALA A 181 -24.44 -9.52 -4.99
N PRO A 182 -24.49 -10.69 -4.31
CA PRO A 182 -25.71 -11.45 -4.16
C PRO A 182 -26.82 -10.65 -3.46
N ASP A 183 -28.07 -11.08 -3.63
CA ASP A 183 -29.23 -10.44 -2.99
C ASP A 183 -29.06 -10.35 -1.46
N GLY A 184 -29.36 -9.17 -0.92
CA GLY A 184 -29.22 -8.89 0.52
C GLY A 184 -27.79 -8.65 0.99
N MET A 185 -26.80 -8.66 0.09
CA MET A 185 -25.40 -8.35 0.38
C MET A 185 -24.96 -7.04 -0.25
N THR A 186 -24.09 -6.33 0.44
CA THR A 186 -23.37 -5.17 -0.11
C THR A 186 -21.90 -5.51 -0.25
N PHE A 187 -21.40 -5.46 -1.48
CA PHE A 187 -19.97 -5.62 -1.72
C PHE A 187 -19.19 -4.37 -1.34
N VAL A 188 -18.14 -4.58 -0.56
CA VAL A 188 -17.22 -3.56 -0.07
C VAL A 188 -15.85 -3.84 -0.67
N SER A 189 -15.36 -2.89 -1.46
CA SER A 189 -13.97 -2.82 -1.86
C SER A 189 -13.55 -1.36 -1.79
N ARG A 190 -12.85 -0.99 -0.72
CA ARG A 190 -12.50 0.40 -0.41
C ARG A 190 -11.05 0.48 0.06
N ALA A 191 -10.26 1.36 -0.56
CA ALA A 191 -8.94 1.72 -0.04
C ALA A 191 -9.03 3.01 0.76
N ASN A 192 -8.27 3.05 1.85
CA ASN A 192 -8.14 4.19 2.75
C ASN A 192 -6.66 4.61 2.73
N PRO A 193 -6.26 5.51 1.82
CA PRO A 193 -4.94 6.12 1.84
C PRO A 193 -4.63 6.75 3.21
N VAL A 194 -3.58 6.24 3.85
CA VAL A 194 -3.06 6.74 5.14
C VAL A 194 -1.93 7.74 4.89
N GLY A 195 -1.13 7.52 3.85
CA GLY A 195 -0.04 8.42 3.50
C GLY A 195 0.53 8.22 2.10
N THR A 196 1.20 9.25 1.60
CA THR A 196 1.90 9.24 0.31
C THR A 196 3.38 9.54 0.51
N LYS A 197 4.22 8.92 -0.32
CA LYS A 197 5.66 9.19 -0.40
C LYS A 197 6.07 9.30 -1.86
N THR A 198 6.65 10.44 -2.25
CA THR A 198 7.33 10.54 -3.55
C THR A 198 8.63 9.74 -3.49
N GLU A 199 8.80 8.79 -4.42
CA GLU A 199 10.05 8.07 -4.60
C GLU A 199 10.93 8.75 -5.66
N LYS A 200 10.31 9.32 -6.69
CA LYS A 200 10.98 10.06 -7.76
C LYS A 200 10.08 11.18 -8.28
N PHE A 201 10.65 12.33 -8.59
CA PHE A 201 9.95 13.43 -9.28
C PHE A 201 10.85 14.06 -10.33
N GLY A 202 10.33 14.20 -11.54
CA GLY A 202 11.05 14.73 -12.71
C GLY A 202 10.30 15.85 -13.43
N GLY A 203 9.40 16.56 -12.73
CA GLY A 203 8.59 17.64 -13.30
C GLY A 203 7.43 17.17 -14.18
N THR A 204 7.67 16.28 -15.14
CA THR A 204 6.64 15.65 -16.01
C THR A 204 6.42 14.17 -15.72
N SER A 205 7.20 13.59 -14.82
CA SER A 205 7.04 12.21 -14.35
C SER A 205 7.20 12.15 -12.84
N ALA A 206 6.53 11.19 -12.22
CA ALA A 206 6.67 10.92 -10.80
C ALA A 206 6.51 9.43 -10.51
N THR A 207 7.15 8.95 -9.44
CA THR A 207 6.83 7.66 -8.83
C THR A 207 6.38 7.95 -7.41
N VAL A 208 5.15 7.56 -7.09
CA VAL A 208 4.55 7.81 -5.76
C VAL A 208 4.10 6.50 -5.15
N ALA A 209 4.53 6.24 -3.92
CA ALA A 209 4.01 5.17 -3.09
C ALA A 209 2.86 5.71 -2.21
N VAL A 210 1.78 4.95 -2.12
CA VAL A 210 0.60 5.22 -1.30
C VAL A 210 0.44 4.06 -0.33
N TRP A 211 0.54 4.34 0.97
CA TRP A 211 0.28 3.36 2.01
C TRP A 211 -1.19 3.40 2.40
N ASN A 212 -1.87 2.25 2.34
CA ASN A 212 -3.30 2.13 2.50
C ASN A 212 -3.64 1.06 3.53
N SER A 213 -4.72 1.29 4.28
CA SER A 213 -5.57 0.19 4.73
C SER A 213 -6.71 0.00 3.72
N SER A 214 -7.44 -1.11 3.80
CA SER A 214 -8.63 -1.34 2.99
C SER A 214 -9.69 -2.11 3.73
N LEU A 215 -10.94 -1.89 3.34
CA LEU A 215 -12.07 -2.75 3.69
C LEU A 215 -12.46 -3.58 2.46
N PHE A 216 -12.52 -4.89 2.63
CA PHE A 216 -12.83 -5.82 1.55
C PHE A 216 -13.74 -6.97 2.01
N GLY A 217 -14.83 -7.22 1.29
CA GLY A 217 -15.74 -8.34 1.52
C GLY A 217 -17.21 -7.99 1.28
N LEU A 218 -18.12 -8.83 1.77
CA LEU A 218 -19.56 -8.68 1.68
C LEU A 218 -20.13 -8.37 3.07
N ALA A 219 -20.86 -7.26 3.15
CA ALA A 219 -21.68 -6.92 4.31
C ALA A 219 -23.11 -7.42 4.08
N GLY A 220 -23.63 -8.21 5.02
CA GLY A 220 -24.98 -8.77 4.96
C GLY A 220 -25.07 -10.06 5.77
N GLU A 221 -26.28 -10.40 6.21
CA GLU A 221 -26.52 -11.56 7.06
C GLU A 221 -26.22 -12.87 6.31
N GLY A 222 -25.43 -13.75 6.92
CA GLY A 222 -25.01 -15.01 6.28
C GLY A 222 -23.84 -14.87 5.30
N SER A 223 -23.15 -13.73 5.27
CA SER A 223 -21.99 -13.52 4.40
C SER A 223 -20.90 -14.55 4.69
N GLU A 224 -20.56 -15.35 3.68
CA GLU A 224 -19.42 -16.27 3.75
C GLU A 224 -18.09 -15.56 3.51
N ASN A 225 -18.09 -14.30 3.09
CA ASN A 225 -16.90 -13.48 2.87
C ASN A 225 -17.07 -12.15 3.61
N PRO A 226 -17.06 -12.13 4.95
CA PRO A 226 -17.33 -10.91 5.72
C PRO A 226 -16.30 -9.82 5.41
N VAL A 227 -16.70 -8.56 5.62
CA VAL A 227 -15.80 -7.42 5.43
C VAL A 227 -14.62 -7.50 6.39
N THR A 228 -13.40 -7.48 5.86
CA THR A 228 -12.15 -7.53 6.61
C THR A 228 -11.25 -6.34 6.30
N GLU A 229 -10.35 -6.03 7.24
CA GLU A 229 -9.30 -5.03 7.04
C GLU A 229 -8.04 -5.67 6.45
N SER A 230 -7.36 -4.95 5.54
CA SER A 230 -6.02 -5.32 5.06
C SER A 230 -5.12 -4.10 4.95
N TRP A 231 -3.79 -4.31 4.91
CA TRP A 231 -2.78 -3.26 4.76
C TRP A 231 -1.84 -3.54 3.60
N TYR A 232 -1.60 -2.54 2.76
CA TYR A 232 -0.70 -2.65 1.61
C TYR A 232 -0.18 -1.29 1.14
N THR A 233 0.89 -1.35 0.34
CA THR A 233 1.45 -0.18 -0.35
C THR A 233 1.24 -0.31 -1.85
N THR A 234 0.67 0.72 -2.46
CA THR A 234 0.54 0.87 -3.92
C THR A 234 1.58 1.84 -4.43
N THR A 235 2.45 1.43 -5.35
CA THR A 235 3.38 2.31 -6.05
C THR A 235 2.88 2.58 -7.46
N MET A 236 2.72 3.86 -7.79
CA MET A 236 2.26 4.33 -9.10
C MET A 236 3.36 5.09 -9.82
N LYS A 237 3.56 4.74 -11.09
CA LYS A 237 4.31 5.57 -12.05
C LYS A 237 3.34 6.51 -12.71
N LEU A 238 3.62 7.81 -12.64
CA LEU A 238 2.79 8.89 -13.14
C LEU A 238 3.51 9.66 -14.24
N GLN A 239 2.73 10.14 -15.21
CA GLN A 239 3.16 11.04 -16.27
C GLN A 239 2.20 12.21 -16.37
N TRP A 240 2.74 13.41 -16.51
CA TRP A 240 1.97 14.62 -16.78
C TRP A 240 1.57 14.66 -18.25
N VAL A 241 0.28 14.57 -18.56
CA VAL A 241 -0.24 14.60 -19.93
C VAL A 241 -1.64 15.21 -19.95
N GLY A 242 -1.93 16.02 -20.96
CA GLY A 242 -3.28 16.59 -21.14
C GLY A 242 -3.75 17.48 -19.98
N GLY A 243 -2.82 18.10 -19.25
CA GLY A 243 -3.14 18.98 -18.12
C GLY A 243 -3.39 18.27 -16.78
N ASP A 244 -3.05 16.98 -16.67
CA ASP A 244 -3.23 16.20 -15.45
C ASP A 244 -2.13 15.16 -15.24
N TRP A 245 -2.02 14.61 -14.04
CA TRP A 245 -1.21 13.42 -13.77
C TRP A 245 -1.97 12.17 -14.18
N LYS A 246 -1.32 11.25 -14.90
CA LYS A 246 -1.91 9.99 -15.35
C LYS A 246 -1.01 8.80 -15.05
N VAL A 247 -1.61 7.67 -14.70
CA VAL A 247 -0.93 6.44 -14.37
C VAL A 247 -0.39 5.78 -15.64
N THR A 248 0.89 5.39 -15.61
CA THR A 248 1.52 4.57 -16.67
C THR A 248 1.86 3.17 -16.18
N GLY A 249 1.91 2.96 -14.86
CA GLY A 249 2.13 1.65 -14.26
C GLY A 249 1.79 1.63 -12.78
N VAL A 250 1.37 0.46 -12.29
CA VAL A 250 1.01 0.22 -10.89
C VAL A 250 1.65 -1.07 -10.42
N SER A 251 2.20 -1.06 -9.22
CA SER A 251 2.65 -2.25 -8.49
C SER A 251 2.17 -2.17 -7.05
N GLN A 252 1.98 -3.31 -6.40
CA GLN A 252 1.59 -3.39 -5.00
C GLN A 252 2.47 -4.36 -4.21
N LYS A 253 2.55 -4.13 -2.91
CA LYS A 253 3.13 -5.06 -1.94
C LYS A 253 2.31 -5.07 -0.66
N LYS A 254 2.30 -6.20 0.04
CA LYS A 254 1.66 -6.32 1.36
C LYS A 254 2.32 -5.37 2.36
N GLY A 255 1.52 -4.85 3.28
CA GLY A 255 1.97 -4.05 4.42
C GLY A 255 2.72 -2.75 4.08
N PRO A 256 3.45 -2.19 5.07
CA PRO A 256 3.49 -2.64 6.46
C PRO A 256 2.10 -2.53 7.12
N ALA A 257 1.75 -3.47 8.00
CA ALA A 257 0.55 -3.40 8.82
C ALA A 257 0.94 -2.89 10.22
N PRO A 258 0.21 -1.95 10.83
CA PRO A 258 0.38 -1.66 12.25
C PRO A 258 0.01 -2.87 13.09
N VAL A 259 0.49 -2.91 14.33
CA VAL A 259 0.10 -3.95 15.29
C VAL A 259 -1.40 -3.82 15.55
N GLY A 260 -2.14 -4.88 15.24
CA GLY A 260 -3.57 -4.97 15.53
C GLY A 260 -3.82 -4.93 17.04
N ARG A 261 -4.91 -4.28 17.45
CA ARG A 261 -5.43 -4.39 18.82
C ARG A 261 -6.56 -5.40 18.83
N ASP A 262 -6.84 -5.98 20.00
CA ASP A 262 -8.08 -6.73 20.19
C ASP A 262 -9.28 -5.78 20.05
N GLN A 263 -10.08 -6.00 19.02
CA GLN A 263 -11.30 -5.27 18.74
C GLN A 263 -12.43 -6.28 18.53
N ALA A 264 -13.57 -6.04 19.18
CA ALA A 264 -14.76 -6.85 18.92
C ALA A 264 -15.17 -6.68 17.46
N ALA A 265 -15.43 -7.78 16.77
CA ALA A 265 -15.94 -7.75 15.41
C ALA A 265 -17.36 -7.15 15.41
N ALA A 266 -17.61 -6.21 14.50
CA ALA A 266 -18.95 -5.67 14.29
C ALA A 266 -19.89 -6.75 13.73
N THR A 267 -21.17 -6.64 14.06
CA THR A 267 -22.21 -7.48 13.45
C THR A 267 -22.35 -7.16 11.96
N ALA A 268 -22.94 -8.09 11.20
CA ALA A 268 -23.23 -7.88 9.78
C ALA A 268 -24.14 -6.66 9.54
N GLU A 269 -25.10 -6.43 10.44
CA GLU A 269 -26.00 -5.28 10.39
C GLU A 269 -25.26 -3.95 10.61
N GLU A 270 -24.40 -3.88 11.63
CA GLU A 270 -23.57 -2.70 11.89
C GLU A 270 -22.65 -2.38 10.71
N MET A 271 -22.02 -3.41 10.13
CA MET A 271 -21.17 -3.23 8.95
C MET A 271 -21.95 -2.75 7.73
N SER A 272 -23.14 -3.29 7.47
CA SER A 272 -24.00 -2.87 6.35
C SER A 272 -24.40 -1.40 6.51
N LYS A 273 -24.86 -1.02 7.72
CA LYS A 273 -25.19 0.37 8.05
C LYS A 273 -24.01 1.32 7.89
N ALA A 274 -22.80 0.91 8.30
CA ALA A 274 -21.60 1.73 8.13
C ALA A 274 -21.25 1.90 6.64
N VAL A 275 -21.34 0.83 5.86
CA VAL A 275 -21.03 0.86 4.42
C VAL A 275 -21.98 1.78 3.66
N GLU A 276 -23.28 1.75 4.00
CA GLU A 276 -24.32 2.60 3.41
C GLU A 276 -24.22 4.05 3.88
N GLY A 277 -23.92 4.26 5.18
CA GLY A 277 -23.91 5.58 5.80
C GLY A 277 -22.64 6.40 5.54
N PHE A 278 -21.48 5.75 5.32
CA PHE A 278 -20.21 6.44 5.09
C PHE A 278 -19.80 6.38 3.62
N GLY A 279 -19.81 7.56 2.98
CA GLY A 279 -19.29 7.75 1.62
C GLY A 279 -17.77 7.60 1.51
N GLY A 280 -17.26 7.42 0.30
CA GLY A 280 -15.83 7.32 0.03
C GLY A 280 -15.09 8.65 0.14
N PHE A 281 -13.82 8.61 0.53
CA PHE A 281 -12.97 9.81 0.62
C PHE A 281 -12.45 10.26 -0.75
N THR A 282 -12.31 11.58 -0.88
CA THR A 282 -11.54 12.25 -1.92
C THR A 282 -10.38 12.99 -1.25
N TYR A 283 -9.18 12.89 -1.83
CA TYR A 283 -7.96 13.43 -1.22
C TYR A 283 -7.45 14.65 -2.00
N ALA A 284 -7.45 15.83 -1.40
CA ALA A 284 -6.75 16.98 -1.97
C ALA A 284 -5.61 17.37 -1.02
N ARG A 285 -4.35 17.11 -1.44
CA ARG A 285 -3.18 17.84 -0.95
C ARG A 285 -2.88 18.92 -1.97
#